data_AF-W2CAH2-F1
#
_entry.id   AF-W2CAH2-F1
#
_cell.length_a   1.000
_cell.length_b   1.000
_cell.length_c   1.000
_cell.angle_alpha   90.00
_cell.angle_beta   90.00
_cell.angle_gamma   90.00
#
_symmetry.space_group_name_H-M   'P 1'
#
loop_
_entity.id
_entity.type
_entity.pdbx_description
1 polymer ?
#
loop_
_entity_poly.entity_id
_entity_poly.type
_entity_poly.pdbx_seq_one_letter_code
_entity_poly.pdbx_strand_id
1 'polypeptide(L)'
;MNKTMAWVAAALLLACTTSCLEGGSNSVESDTVGIIRRESKEGKMVMDNPFPYGPFYSPTLSKLNEGACVLVHFTLDRDAAENSSTVVRSRGYSTVTISAQAEVEKYRIARFSDPGAPDTGKVLKDEVPIKNPVNLVRGYVRGYLFVEHVLNQPSDQRNEWYLTYNPDAKAQTYLGKHTYDIYLRTTKRTAGTKTAVDMAVNSAYFIKSYFEEIARKEKSSGNNEAFYVRFNYVSGFQNGKPVWSRIERAMPVQISDILSNKG
;
A
#
# COMPACT_ATOMS: atom_id res chain seq x y z
N MET A 1 -14.83 4.60 32.08
CA MET A 1 -14.73 3.13 32.03
C MET A 1 -15.01 2.64 30.62
N ASN A 2 -13.94 2.19 29.97
CA ASN A 2 -13.77 1.32 28.80
C ASN A 2 -14.95 1.06 27.86
N LYS A 3 -14.76 1.44 26.59
CA LYS A 3 -14.69 0.46 25.49
C LYS A 3 -13.51 0.80 24.60
N THR A 4 -12.34 0.26 24.95
CA THR A 4 -11.22 0.09 24.03
C THR A 4 -11.73 -0.69 22.83
N MET A 5 -11.91 0.03 21.72
CA MET A 5 -12.15 -0.55 20.40
C MET A 5 -10.99 -1.50 20.12
N ALA A 6 -11.25 -2.80 20.12
CA ALA A 6 -10.25 -3.79 19.77
C ALA A 6 -10.00 -3.67 18.26
N TRP A 7 -8.95 -2.93 17.89
CA TRP A 7 -8.46 -2.85 16.52
C TRP A 7 -7.83 -4.21 16.16
N VAL A 8 -8.65 -5.13 15.66
CA VAL A 8 -8.17 -6.36 15.03
C VAL A 8 -7.70 -5.99 13.63
N ALA A 9 -6.45 -5.54 13.51
CA ALA A 9 -5.71 -5.65 12.26
C ALA A 9 -5.54 -7.16 11.99
N ALA A 10 -6.45 -7.73 11.22
CA ALA A 10 -6.33 -9.09 10.75
C ALA A 10 -5.22 -9.12 9.69
N ALA A 11 -4.10 -9.77 10.02
CA ALA A 11 -3.17 -10.23 9.01
C ALA A 11 -3.94 -11.26 8.17
N LEU A 12 -4.37 -10.87 6.97
CA LEU A 12 -5.00 -11.79 6.05
C LEU A 12 -3.93 -12.78 5.61
N LEU A 13 -4.06 -14.05 6.01
CA LEU A 13 -3.17 -15.10 5.54
C LEU A 13 -3.39 -15.30 4.04
N LEU A 14 -2.36 -15.01 3.25
CA LEU A 14 -2.30 -15.21 1.81
C LEU A 14 -2.41 -16.71 1.50
N ALA A 15 -3.59 -17.17 1.07
CA ALA A 15 -3.75 -18.46 0.41
C ALA A 15 -3.62 -18.25 -1.10
N CYS A 16 -2.45 -18.55 -1.66
CA CYS A 16 -2.26 -18.53 -3.11
C CYS A 16 -3.03 -19.70 -3.75
N THR A 17 -4.24 -19.46 -4.24
CA THR A 17 -4.93 -20.41 -5.13
C THR A 17 -4.79 -19.93 -6.57
N THR A 18 -3.86 -20.54 -7.31
CA THR A 18 -3.82 -20.46 -8.77
C THR A 18 -4.89 -21.41 -9.32
N SER A 19 -6.00 -20.90 -9.85
CA SER A 19 -6.90 -21.73 -10.64
C SER A 19 -6.35 -21.88 -12.05
N CYS A 20 -5.76 -23.03 -12.34
CA CYS A 20 -5.46 -23.47 -13.69
C CYS A 20 -6.77 -23.78 -14.44
N LEU A 21 -6.85 -23.23 -15.64
CA LEU A 21 -7.71 -23.52 -16.78
C LEU A 21 -8.39 -24.92 -16.81
N GLU A 22 -9.70 -24.99 -16.59
CA GLU A 22 -10.63 -25.92 -17.27
C GLU A 22 -12.10 -25.47 -17.04
N GLY A 23 -12.76 -25.04 -18.12
CA GLY A 23 -14.18 -24.66 -18.29
C GLY A 23 -15.07 -24.32 -17.07
N GLY A 24 -15.43 -23.04 -16.92
CA GLY A 24 -16.67 -22.63 -16.24
C GLY A 24 -16.53 -21.44 -15.27
N SER A 25 -17.15 -20.30 -15.63
CA SER A 25 -17.17 -18.99 -14.96
C SER A 25 -15.92 -18.10 -15.11
N ASN A 26 -16.12 -16.86 -15.56
CA ASN A 26 -15.11 -15.80 -15.62
C ASN A 26 -15.03 -15.08 -14.27
N SER A 27 -14.79 -15.85 -13.20
CA SER A 27 -14.67 -15.32 -11.85
C SER A 27 -13.21 -15.07 -11.48
N VAL A 28 -12.95 -14.03 -10.69
CA VAL A 28 -11.63 -13.72 -10.12
C VAL A 28 -11.74 -13.70 -8.60
N GLU A 29 -10.93 -14.51 -7.93
CA GLU A 29 -10.76 -14.47 -6.48
C GLU A 29 -9.34 -14.00 -6.14
N SER A 30 -9.22 -12.93 -5.35
CA SER A 30 -7.93 -12.34 -5.03
C SER A 30 -7.99 -11.38 -3.85
N ASP A 31 -6.83 -10.81 -3.52
CA ASP A 31 -6.69 -9.76 -2.53
C ASP A 31 -6.43 -8.41 -3.21
N THR A 32 -7.07 -7.37 -2.70
CA THR A 32 -6.73 -6.01 -3.11
C THR A 32 -6.84 -5.02 -1.97
N VAL A 33 -6.17 -3.89 -2.14
CA VAL A 33 -6.17 -2.77 -1.20
C VAL A 33 -6.96 -1.62 -1.78
N GLY A 34 -7.51 -0.77 -0.93
CA GLY A 34 -8.24 0.38 -1.41
C GLY A 34 -8.63 1.36 -0.33
N ILE A 35 -9.33 2.41 -0.77
CA ILE A 35 -9.82 3.48 0.09
C ILE A 35 -11.33 3.57 -0.07
N ILE A 36 -12.03 3.57 1.05
CA ILE A 36 -13.47 3.72 1.08
C ILE A 36 -13.83 5.16 0.71
N ARG A 37 -14.79 5.30 -0.20
CA ARG A 37 -15.33 6.59 -0.63
C ARG A 37 -16.84 6.46 -0.80
N ARG A 38 -17.55 7.56 -0.57
CA ARG A 38 -18.96 7.64 -0.98
C ARG A 38 -19.07 7.96 -2.47
N GLU A 39 -19.74 7.10 -3.23
CA GLU A 39 -20.05 7.42 -4.63
C GLU A 39 -21.15 8.47 -4.73
N SER A 40 -21.11 9.28 -5.79
CA SER A 40 -21.85 10.55 -5.86
C SER A 40 -23.29 10.42 -6.38
N LYS A 41 -23.67 9.30 -6.97
CA LYS A 41 -24.99 9.11 -7.60
C LYS A 41 -26.02 8.58 -6.62
N GLU A 42 -25.69 7.53 -5.87
CA GLU A 42 -26.62 6.84 -4.95
C GLU A 42 -26.16 6.92 -3.48
N GLY A 43 -25.01 7.54 -3.21
CA GLY A 43 -24.44 7.66 -1.87
C GLY A 43 -23.90 6.36 -1.28
N LYS A 44 -23.67 5.31 -2.09
CA LYS A 44 -23.14 4.02 -1.65
C LYS A 44 -21.66 4.13 -1.24
N MET A 45 -21.26 3.29 -0.29
CA MET A 45 -19.85 3.14 0.06
C MET A 45 -19.20 2.19 -0.94
N VAL A 46 -18.21 2.70 -1.66
CA VAL A 46 -17.39 1.96 -2.60
C VAL A 46 -15.93 2.00 -2.14
N MET A 47 -15.15 1.02 -2.55
CA MET A 47 -13.71 0.98 -2.32
C MET A 47 -13.01 1.31 -3.63
N ASP A 48 -12.36 2.46 -3.72
CA ASP A 48 -11.45 2.73 -4.85
C ASP A 48 -10.19 1.87 -4.65
N ASN A 49 -9.76 1.15 -5.68
CA ASN A 49 -8.65 0.20 -5.63
C ASN A 49 -7.80 0.29 -6.91
N PRO A 50 -6.55 -0.20 -6.89
CA PRO A 50 -5.67 -0.05 -8.04
C PRO A 50 -6.16 -0.84 -9.26
N PHE A 51 -5.62 -0.48 -10.42
CA PHE A 51 -5.70 -1.27 -11.65
C PHE A 51 -5.18 -2.71 -11.39
N PRO A 52 -5.77 -3.77 -11.96
CA PRO A 52 -6.73 -3.78 -13.08
C PRO A 52 -8.21 -3.70 -12.71
N TYR A 53 -8.57 -3.74 -11.44
CA TYR A 53 -9.96 -4.03 -11.09
C TYR A 53 -10.89 -2.80 -11.12
N GLY A 54 -10.38 -1.62 -10.75
CA GLY A 54 -11.22 -0.42 -10.57
C GLY A 54 -12.19 -0.56 -9.39
N PRO A 55 -12.95 0.50 -9.04
CA PRO A 55 -13.66 0.57 -7.76
C PRO A 55 -14.64 -0.58 -7.51
N PHE A 56 -14.74 -1.01 -6.25
CA PHE A 56 -15.60 -2.09 -5.80
C PHE A 56 -16.78 -1.61 -4.96
N TYR A 57 -17.93 -2.25 -5.15
CA TYR A 57 -19.06 -2.20 -4.24
C TYR A 57 -19.29 -3.59 -3.62
N SER A 58 -19.53 -3.61 -2.31
CA SER A 58 -20.08 -4.76 -1.61
C SER A 58 -20.91 -4.25 -0.43
N PRO A 59 -22.04 -4.89 -0.07
CA PRO A 59 -22.85 -4.45 1.08
C PRO A 59 -22.06 -4.34 2.39
N THR A 60 -20.99 -5.15 2.55
CA THR A 60 -20.12 -5.11 3.74
C THR A 60 -19.36 -3.78 3.89
N LEU A 61 -19.06 -3.10 2.77
CA LEU A 61 -18.34 -1.82 2.77
C LEU A 61 -19.16 -0.67 3.39
N SER A 62 -20.49 -0.79 3.43
CA SER A 62 -21.37 0.22 4.04
C SER A 62 -21.12 0.44 5.54
N LYS A 63 -20.47 -0.53 6.20
CA LYS A 63 -20.14 -0.49 7.62
C LYS A 63 -18.83 0.27 7.91
N LEU A 64 -18.08 0.62 6.87
CA LEU A 64 -16.79 1.31 6.99
C LEU A 64 -16.96 2.81 6.87
N ASN A 65 -16.02 3.53 7.49
CA ASN A 65 -16.00 4.98 7.41
C ASN A 65 -15.43 5.45 6.08
N GLU A 66 -15.94 6.57 5.59
CA GLU A 66 -15.37 7.24 4.42
C GLU A 66 -13.90 7.62 4.69
N GLY A 67 -13.06 7.34 3.70
CA GLY A 67 -11.62 7.49 3.78
C GLY A 67 -10.90 6.30 4.42
N ALA A 68 -11.56 5.30 5.02
CA ALA A 68 -10.85 4.15 5.59
C ALA A 68 -9.98 3.45 4.53
N CYS A 69 -8.74 3.11 4.88
CA CYS A 69 -7.90 2.26 4.03
C CYS A 69 -8.16 0.81 4.41
N VAL A 70 -8.28 -0.08 3.43
CA VAL A 70 -8.62 -1.49 3.69
C VAL A 70 -7.85 -2.44 2.78
N LEU A 71 -7.68 -3.66 3.26
CA LEU A 71 -7.32 -4.85 2.51
C LEU A 71 -8.53 -5.77 2.51
N VAL A 72 -8.91 -6.28 1.34
CA VAL A 72 -10.07 -7.18 1.19
C VAL A 72 -9.67 -8.41 0.39
N HIS A 73 -10.21 -9.56 0.81
CA HIS A 73 -10.31 -10.75 -0.02
C HIS A 73 -11.64 -10.73 -0.74
N PHE A 74 -11.63 -10.79 -2.07
CA PHE A 74 -12.81 -10.61 -2.87
C PHE A 74 -12.98 -11.70 -3.93
N THR A 75 -14.23 -11.91 -4.32
CA THR A 75 -14.63 -12.65 -5.51
C THR A 75 -15.39 -11.70 -6.45
N LEU A 76 -14.93 -11.59 -7.69
CA LEU A 76 -15.55 -10.83 -8.77
C LEU A 76 -16.04 -11.81 -9.84
N ASP A 77 -17.35 -12.02 -9.92
CA ASP A 77 -17.98 -12.72 -11.03
C ASP A 77 -18.19 -11.74 -12.20
N ARG A 78 -17.47 -11.93 -13.31
CA ARG A 78 -17.56 -11.04 -14.48
C ARG A 78 -18.73 -11.40 -15.41
N ASP A 79 -19.34 -12.56 -15.21
CA ASP A 79 -20.50 -13.00 -16.01
C ASP A 79 -21.82 -12.50 -15.39
N ALA A 80 -21.80 -12.03 -14.14
CA ALA A 80 -22.93 -11.41 -13.48
C ALA A 80 -23.42 -10.15 -14.22
N ALA A 81 -24.74 -10.00 -14.39
CA ALA A 81 -25.34 -8.92 -15.17
C ALA A 81 -24.97 -7.52 -14.64
N GLU A 82 -24.87 -7.38 -13.32
CA GLU A 82 -24.43 -6.18 -12.62
C GLU A 82 -22.96 -5.80 -12.87
N ASN A 83 -22.15 -6.74 -13.35
CA ASN A 83 -20.74 -6.57 -13.70
C ASN A 83 -20.50 -6.52 -15.21
N SER A 84 -21.55 -6.50 -16.01
CA SER A 84 -21.43 -6.23 -17.44
C SER A 84 -20.75 -4.87 -17.69
N SER A 85 -19.94 -4.78 -18.75
CA SER A 85 -19.12 -3.60 -19.05
C SER A 85 -19.93 -2.29 -19.14
N THR A 86 -21.16 -2.37 -19.65
CA THR A 86 -22.08 -1.23 -19.75
C THR A 86 -22.54 -0.75 -18.37
N VAL A 87 -22.87 -1.68 -17.47
CA VAL A 87 -23.32 -1.35 -16.11
C VAL A 87 -22.18 -0.80 -15.28
N VAL A 88 -21.01 -1.43 -15.32
CA VAL A 88 -19.80 -0.96 -14.62
C VAL A 88 -19.39 0.43 -15.10
N ARG A 89 -19.41 0.68 -16.42
CA ARG A 89 -19.11 2.01 -16.98
C ARG A 89 -20.13 3.07 -16.55
N SER A 90 -21.40 2.69 -16.41
CA SER A 90 -22.45 3.61 -15.95
C SER A 90 -22.34 3.93 -14.46
N ARG A 91 -22.08 2.93 -13.61
CA ARG A 91 -22.01 3.08 -12.14
C ARG A 91 -20.64 3.57 -11.65
N GLY A 92 -19.58 3.23 -12.37
CA GLY A 92 -18.19 3.51 -12.00
C GLY A 92 -17.57 2.50 -11.05
N TYR A 93 -18.21 1.36 -10.81
CA TYR A 93 -17.72 0.30 -9.92
C TYR A 93 -18.23 -1.09 -10.34
N SER A 94 -17.49 -2.12 -9.94
CA SER A 94 -17.90 -3.53 -10.02
C SER A 94 -18.48 -3.99 -8.68
N THR A 95 -19.47 -4.89 -8.71
CA THR A 95 -20.01 -5.54 -7.51
C THR A 95 -19.20 -6.79 -7.20
N VAL A 96 -18.77 -6.93 -5.94
CA VAL A 96 -17.95 -8.06 -5.48
C VAL A 96 -18.50 -8.66 -4.19
N THR A 97 -18.22 -9.94 -3.99
CA THR A 97 -18.38 -10.60 -2.69
C THR A 97 -17.08 -10.45 -1.91
N ILE A 98 -17.16 -10.02 -0.66
CA ILE A 98 -15.99 -9.88 0.23
C ILE A 98 -16.11 -10.93 1.33
N SER A 99 -15.20 -11.90 1.34
CA SER A 99 -15.17 -12.97 2.35
C SER A 99 -14.33 -12.59 3.57
N ALA A 100 -13.38 -11.66 3.41
CA ALA A 100 -12.58 -11.13 4.50
C ALA A 100 -12.15 -9.69 4.23
N GLN A 101 -12.03 -8.90 5.31
CA GLN A 101 -11.58 -7.52 5.24
C GLN A 101 -10.80 -7.13 6.50
N ALA A 102 -9.84 -6.23 6.35
CA ALA A 102 -9.10 -5.61 7.45
C ALA A 102 -8.87 -4.12 7.16
N GLU A 103 -9.00 -3.27 8.18
CA GLU A 103 -8.54 -1.89 8.08
C GLU A 103 -7.00 -1.84 8.07
N VAL A 104 -6.48 -1.00 7.18
CA VAL A 104 -5.05 -0.77 6.97
C VAL A 104 -4.68 0.54 7.65
N GLU A 105 -3.67 0.49 8.51
CA GLU A 105 -3.19 1.67 9.21
C GLU A 105 -2.61 2.70 8.24
N LYS A 106 -2.87 3.98 8.53
CA LYS A 106 -2.44 5.10 7.71
C LYS A 106 -1.23 5.78 8.32
N TYR A 107 -0.28 6.10 7.45
CA TYR A 107 0.92 6.83 7.77
C TYR A 107 1.10 7.98 6.78
N ARG A 108 2.03 8.88 7.08
CA ARG A 108 2.50 9.91 6.15
C ARG A 108 3.94 9.60 5.79
N ILE A 109 4.34 9.93 4.57
CA ILE A 109 5.76 10.01 4.26
C ILE A 109 6.35 11.23 4.97
N ALA A 110 7.56 11.12 5.52
CA ALA A 110 8.26 12.20 6.20
C ALA A 110 9.62 12.50 5.56
N ARG A 111 10.04 13.77 5.61
CA ARG A 111 11.40 14.16 5.23
C ARG A 111 12.37 13.76 6.33
N PHE A 112 13.63 13.50 5.98
CA PHE A 112 14.67 13.29 6.99
C PHE A 112 14.84 14.46 7.97
N SER A 113 14.49 15.68 7.53
CA SER A 113 14.55 16.89 8.35
C SER A 113 13.28 17.14 9.17
N ASP A 114 12.22 16.34 9.01
CA ASP A 114 10.99 16.54 9.78
C ASP A 114 11.21 16.14 11.25
N PRO A 115 10.65 16.89 12.22
CA PRO A 115 10.69 16.51 13.62
C PRO A 115 10.13 15.10 13.85
N GLY A 116 10.92 14.22 14.47
CA GLY A 116 10.55 12.82 14.72
C GLY A 116 10.85 11.86 13.59
N ALA A 117 11.42 12.32 12.46
CA ALA A 117 11.93 11.42 11.43
C ALA A 117 13.12 10.60 11.97
N PRO A 118 13.17 9.28 11.71
CA PRO A 118 14.22 8.41 12.24
C PRO A 118 15.59 8.67 11.60
N ASP A 119 16.64 8.81 12.42
CA ASP A 119 18.05 8.95 11.99
C ASP A 119 18.52 7.71 11.24
N THR A 120 18.73 7.82 9.93
CA THR A 120 19.08 6.70 9.04
C THR A 120 20.46 6.08 9.28
N GLY A 121 21.32 6.74 10.06
CA GLY A 121 22.66 6.25 10.41
C GLY A 121 22.73 5.40 11.68
N LYS A 122 21.65 5.34 12.46
CA LYS A 122 21.61 4.66 13.77
C LYS A 122 20.49 3.64 13.85
N VAL A 123 20.70 2.57 14.59
CA VAL A 123 19.65 1.60 14.91
C VAL A 123 18.63 2.29 15.83
N LEU A 124 17.34 2.18 15.50
CA LEU A 124 16.28 2.71 16.36
C LEU A 124 16.07 1.79 17.56
N LYS A 125 15.60 2.38 18.66
CA LYS A 125 15.09 1.59 19.77
C LYS A 125 13.96 0.68 19.27
N ASP A 126 14.04 -0.60 19.61
CA ASP A 126 13.06 -1.62 19.23
C ASP A 126 12.85 -1.77 17.71
N GLU A 127 13.85 -1.45 16.89
CA GLU A 127 13.81 -1.63 15.44
C GLU A 127 13.65 -3.11 15.06
N VAL A 128 12.78 -3.38 14.08
CA VAL A 128 12.55 -4.74 13.56
C VAL A 128 13.09 -4.83 12.13
N PRO A 129 13.97 -5.81 11.83
CA PRO A 129 14.43 -6.06 10.48
C PRO A 129 13.30 -6.47 9.53
N ILE A 130 13.34 -5.93 8.32
CA ILE A 130 12.38 -6.20 7.24
C ILE A 130 13.03 -7.18 6.25
N LYS A 131 12.28 -8.20 5.83
CA LYS A 131 12.79 -9.32 5.02
C LYS A 131 12.56 -9.21 3.49
N ASN A 132 11.79 -8.23 2.99
CA ASN A 132 11.16 -8.27 1.64
C ASN A 132 12.16 -8.52 0.46
N PRO A 133 11.77 -9.13 -0.71
CA PRO A 133 10.44 -9.16 -1.37
C PRO A 133 9.81 -10.56 -1.57
N VAL A 134 8.47 -10.70 -1.62
CA VAL A 134 7.59 -10.51 -2.81
C VAL A 134 6.52 -9.41 -2.59
N ASN A 135 6.18 -8.66 -3.65
CA ASN A 135 5.04 -7.71 -3.77
C ASN A 135 4.96 -6.51 -2.80
N LEU A 136 6.08 -5.81 -2.57
CA LEU A 136 6.15 -4.63 -1.69
C LEU A 136 5.06 -3.58 -1.97
N VAL A 137 4.80 -3.21 -3.23
CA VAL A 137 3.77 -2.21 -3.54
C VAL A 137 2.51 -2.90 -4.00
N ARG A 138 1.44 -2.74 -3.22
CA ARG A 138 0.10 -3.25 -3.53
C ARG A 138 -0.68 -2.30 -4.45
N GLY A 139 -0.37 -1.00 -4.41
CA GLY A 139 -0.92 -0.02 -5.35
C GLY A 139 -0.84 1.41 -4.86
N TYR A 140 -1.13 2.37 -5.74
CA TYR A 140 -1.32 3.78 -5.41
C TYR A 140 -2.75 4.18 -5.71
N VAL A 141 -3.47 4.69 -4.70
CA VAL A 141 -4.89 5.02 -4.79
C VAL A 141 -5.13 6.32 -4.03
N ARG A 142 -5.69 7.32 -4.70
CA ARG A 142 -6.11 8.61 -4.12
C ARG A 142 -5.10 9.26 -3.18
N GLY A 143 -3.83 9.24 -3.57
CA GLY A 143 -2.74 9.85 -2.79
C GLY A 143 -2.05 8.95 -1.77
N TYR A 144 -2.56 7.74 -1.54
CA TYR A 144 -1.93 6.76 -0.66
C TYR A 144 -1.21 5.68 -1.47
N LEU A 145 0.01 5.39 -1.06
CA LEU A 145 0.77 4.22 -1.50
C LEU A 145 0.58 3.10 -0.49
N PHE A 146 0.00 1.99 -0.93
CA PHE A 146 -0.17 0.79 -0.13
C PHE A 146 1.06 -0.08 -0.27
N VAL A 147 1.69 -0.37 0.86
CA VAL A 147 2.95 -1.06 0.94
C VAL A 147 2.80 -2.27 1.86
N GLU A 148 3.19 -3.43 1.37
CA GLU A 148 3.25 -4.69 2.11
C GLU A 148 4.65 -4.93 2.68
N HIS A 149 4.71 -5.15 3.97
CA HIS A 149 5.93 -5.39 4.71
C HIS A 149 6.00 -6.85 5.15
N VAL A 150 7.09 -7.53 4.77
CA VAL A 150 7.37 -8.90 5.23
C VAL A 150 8.40 -8.84 6.34
N LEU A 151 8.08 -9.40 7.49
CA LEU A 151 8.95 -9.46 8.66
C LEU A 151 8.65 -10.69 9.50
N ASN A 152 9.61 -11.09 10.34
CA ASN A 152 9.40 -12.13 11.34
C ASN A 152 8.92 -11.48 12.64
N GLN A 153 7.69 -11.75 13.06
CA GLN A 153 7.13 -11.19 14.30
C GLN A 153 5.99 -12.05 14.87
N PRO A 154 5.66 -11.89 16.16
CA PRO A 154 4.42 -12.41 16.72
C PRO A 154 3.19 -11.77 16.06
N SER A 155 2.12 -12.52 15.85
CA SER A 155 0.89 -12.00 15.22
C SER A 155 0.12 -10.95 16.04
N ASP A 156 0.37 -10.90 17.34
CA ASP A 156 -0.16 -9.92 18.27
C ASP A 156 0.78 -8.72 18.49
N GLN A 157 1.98 -8.72 17.90
CA GLN A 157 2.85 -7.55 17.89
C GLN A 157 2.24 -6.42 17.05
N ARG A 158 2.47 -5.17 17.47
CA ARG A 158 2.15 -3.98 16.68
C ARG A 158 3.39 -3.13 16.51
N ASN A 159 3.58 -2.60 15.32
CA ASN A 159 4.73 -1.77 15.00
C ASN A 159 4.31 -0.36 14.64
N GLU A 160 5.25 0.57 14.75
CA GLU A 160 5.20 1.88 14.13
C GLU A 160 6.00 1.82 12.83
N TRP A 161 5.52 2.44 11.76
CA TRP A 161 6.16 2.40 10.46
C TRP A 161 6.60 3.78 10.00
N TYR A 162 7.78 3.84 9.39
CA TYR A 162 8.36 5.08 8.90
C TYR A 162 8.71 4.91 7.43
N LEU A 163 8.08 5.71 6.57
CA LEU A 163 8.49 5.90 5.19
C LEU A 163 9.08 7.29 5.06
N THR A 164 10.35 7.36 4.67
CA THR A 164 11.10 8.61 4.71
C THR A 164 11.87 8.86 3.42
N TYR A 165 12.21 10.12 3.18
CA TYR A 165 12.98 10.53 2.01
C TYR A 165 13.90 11.71 2.34
N ASN A 166 14.95 11.85 1.54
CA ASN A 166 15.80 13.03 1.55
C ASN A 166 15.21 14.09 0.58
N PRO A 167 14.72 15.25 1.05
CA PRO A 167 14.16 16.28 0.17
C PRO A 167 15.20 16.88 -0.79
N ASP A 168 16.48 16.86 -0.42
CA ASP A 168 17.56 17.42 -1.23
C ASP A 168 18.11 16.41 -2.26
N ALA A 169 17.59 15.18 -2.28
CA ALA A 169 18.03 14.17 -3.22
C ALA A 169 17.72 14.59 -4.66
N LYS A 170 18.75 14.51 -5.51
CA LYS A 170 18.59 14.54 -6.96
C LYS A 170 18.22 13.14 -7.45
N ALA A 171 17.47 13.06 -8.55
CA ALA A 171 17.27 11.81 -9.25
C ALA A 171 18.62 11.15 -9.52
N GLN A 172 18.74 9.87 -9.17
CA GLN A 172 19.85 9.05 -9.60
C GLN A 172 19.48 8.39 -10.92
N THR A 173 20.36 8.44 -11.90
CA THR A 173 20.20 7.61 -13.10
C THR A 173 20.57 6.18 -12.75
N TYR A 174 19.58 5.31 -12.64
CA TYR A 174 19.76 3.88 -12.40
C TYR A 174 19.10 3.10 -13.53
N LEU A 175 19.87 2.27 -14.26
CA LEU A 175 19.40 1.58 -15.46
C LEU A 175 18.72 2.52 -16.48
N GLY A 176 19.29 3.71 -16.67
CA GLY A 176 18.75 4.74 -17.57
C GLY A 176 17.49 5.46 -17.08
N LYS A 177 17.07 5.23 -15.82
CA LYS A 177 15.83 5.75 -15.26
C LYS A 177 16.09 6.74 -14.13
N HIS A 178 15.35 7.84 -14.12
CA HIS A 178 15.37 8.81 -13.03
C HIS A 178 14.73 8.22 -11.78
N THR A 179 15.57 7.83 -10.83
CA THR A 179 15.18 7.05 -9.67
C THR A 179 15.36 7.85 -8.38
N TYR A 180 14.32 7.83 -7.55
CA TYR A 180 14.24 8.49 -6.26
C TYR A 180 14.20 7.45 -5.15
N ASP A 181 15.10 7.56 -4.17
CA ASP A 181 15.17 6.64 -3.05
C ASP A 181 14.23 7.05 -1.91
N ILE A 182 13.49 6.07 -1.41
CA ILE A 182 12.72 6.17 -0.16
C ILE A 182 13.15 5.07 0.79
N TYR A 183 13.01 5.34 2.09
CA TYR A 183 13.61 4.57 3.17
C TYR A 183 12.53 4.11 4.13
N LEU A 184 12.40 2.79 4.26
CA LEU A 184 11.40 2.12 5.07
C LEU A 184 12.06 1.57 6.34
N ARG A 185 11.45 1.88 7.48
CA ARG A 185 11.87 1.39 8.80
C ARG A 185 10.65 1.07 9.65
N THR A 186 10.87 0.29 10.71
CA THR A 186 9.81 -0.02 11.66
C THR A 186 10.36 -0.30 13.05
N THR A 187 9.59 0.08 14.06
CA THR A 187 9.89 -0.18 15.48
C THR A 187 8.71 -0.85 16.16
N LYS A 188 8.95 -1.72 17.14
CA LYS A 188 7.85 -2.28 17.94
C LYS A 188 7.18 -1.16 18.74
N ARG A 189 5.86 -1.09 18.61
CA ARG A 189 4.99 -0.20 19.39
C ARG A 189 4.43 -0.94 20.60
N THR A 190 3.97 -2.17 20.38
CA THR A 190 3.49 -3.09 21.40
C THR A 190 4.18 -4.43 21.19
N ALA A 191 4.80 -4.96 22.24
CA ALA A 191 5.39 -6.30 22.20
C ALA A 191 4.30 -7.36 22.00
N GLY A 192 4.57 -8.35 21.16
CA GLY A 192 3.74 -9.55 21.06
C GLY A 192 4.16 -10.62 22.06
N THR A 193 3.22 -11.51 22.38
CA THR A 193 3.41 -12.63 23.32
C THR A 193 3.45 -13.98 22.63
N LYS A 194 3.02 -14.06 21.36
CA LYS A 194 2.98 -15.29 20.58
C LYS A 194 4.34 -15.62 19.96
N THR A 195 4.47 -16.84 19.44
CA THR A 195 5.61 -17.23 18.64
C THR A 195 5.71 -16.38 17.37
N ALA A 196 6.91 -15.91 17.07
CA ALA A 196 7.18 -15.14 15.87
C ALA A 196 7.16 -16.03 14.62
N VAL A 197 6.47 -15.57 13.59
CA VAL A 197 6.41 -16.21 12.27
C VAL A 197 6.61 -15.15 11.20
N ASP A 198 6.90 -15.58 9.97
CA ASP A 198 6.96 -14.65 8.84
C ASP A 198 5.54 -14.21 8.47
N MET A 199 5.33 -12.89 8.43
CA MET A 199 4.01 -12.29 8.20
C MET A 199 4.10 -11.13 7.22
N ALA A 200 3.06 -10.97 6.41
CA ALA A 200 2.81 -9.80 5.60
C ALA A 200 1.91 -8.82 6.35
N VAL A 201 2.34 -7.56 6.45
CA VAL A 201 1.59 -6.47 7.08
C VAL A 201 1.44 -5.33 6.08
N ASN A 202 0.23 -4.80 5.92
CA ASN A 202 -0.04 -3.72 4.99
C ASN A 202 -0.13 -2.37 5.72
N SER A 203 0.47 -1.34 5.13
CA SER A 203 0.38 0.05 5.58
C SER A 203 0.06 0.96 4.39
N ALA A 204 -0.72 2.01 4.63
CA ALA A 204 -1.08 3.01 3.62
C ALA A 204 -0.38 4.34 3.91
N TYR A 205 0.56 4.74 3.07
CA TYR A 205 1.33 5.98 3.24
C TYR A 205 0.76 7.08 2.35
N PHE A 206 0.28 8.17 2.95
CA PHE A 206 -0.05 9.36 2.18
C PHE A 206 1.24 9.96 1.62
N ILE A 207 1.42 9.82 0.30
CA ILE A 207 2.64 10.17 -0.43
C ILE A 207 2.38 11.22 -1.52
N LYS A 208 1.12 11.58 -1.76
CA LYS A 208 0.67 12.45 -2.86
C LYS A 208 1.56 13.68 -3.06
N SER A 209 1.79 14.45 -2.00
CA SER A 209 2.55 15.70 -2.07
C SER A 209 3.99 15.48 -2.54
N TYR A 210 4.63 14.40 -2.09
CA TYR A 210 5.98 14.03 -2.50
C TYR A 210 6.03 13.61 -3.97
N PHE A 211 5.10 12.76 -4.41
CA PHE A 211 5.02 12.35 -5.82
C PHE A 211 4.74 13.53 -6.74
N GLU A 212 3.84 14.44 -6.35
CA GLU A 212 3.58 15.64 -7.13
C GLU A 212 4.80 16.57 -7.22
N GLU A 213 5.57 16.70 -6.13
CA GLU A 213 6.82 17.46 -6.12
C GLU A 213 7.83 16.91 -7.12
N ILE A 214 8.06 15.58 -7.09
CA ILE A 214 8.94 14.91 -8.06
C ILE A 214 8.40 15.07 -9.49
N ALA A 215 7.11 14.81 -9.70
CA ALA A 215 6.51 14.89 -11.03
C ALA A 215 6.66 16.30 -11.64
N ARG A 216 6.51 17.36 -10.84
CA ARG A 216 6.75 18.75 -11.27
C ARG A 216 8.23 19.00 -11.58
N LYS A 217 9.15 18.49 -10.77
CA LYS A 217 10.60 18.59 -10.98
C LYS A 217 11.04 17.91 -12.28
N GLU A 218 10.58 16.69 -12.50
CA GLU A 218 10.87 15.91 -13.72
C GLU A 218 10.35 16.62 -14.96
N LYS A 219 9.10 17.09 -14.92
CA LYS A 219 8.48 17.87 -16.00
C LYS A 219 9.26 19.14 -16.31
N SER A 220 9.70 19.87 -15.29
CA SER A 220 10.54 21.08 -15.47
C SER A 220 11.92 20.77 -16.06
N SER A 221 12.39 19.53 -15.89
CA SER A 221 13.66 19.04 -16.44
C SER A 221 13.52 18.40 -17.82
N GLY A 222 12.31 18.43 -18.40
CA GLY A 222 12.00 17.88 -19.72
C GLY A 222 11.53 16.42 -19.74
N ASN A 223 11.53 15.72 -18.60
CA ASN A 223 11.00 14.35 -18.50
C ASN A 223 9.49 14.41 -18.20
N ASN A 224 8.67 13.91 -19.13
CA ASN A 224 7.20 14.00 -19.04
C ASN A 224 6.51 12.64 -18.87
N GLU A 225 7.24 11.53 -18.98
CA GLU A 225 6.65 10.19 -18.99
C GLU A 225 6.51 9.65 -17.57
N ALA A 226 7.62 9.29 -16.94
CA ALA A 226 7.64 8.64 -15.66
C ALA A 226 8.90 8.94 -14.86
N PHE A 227 8.79 8.85 -13.55
CA PHE A 227 9.92 8.69 -12.65
C PHE A 227 9.81 7.35 -11.93
N TYR A 228 10.89 6.98 -11.25
CA TYR A 228 10.99 5.70 -10.58
C TYR A 228 11.27 5.89 -9.10
N VAL A 229 10.67 5.03 -8.28
CA VAL A 229 10.84 5.05 -6.83
C VAL A 229 11.46 3.74 -6.38
N ARG A 230 12.59 3.83 -5.67
CA ARG A 230 13.31 2.67 -5.14
C ARG A 230 13.20 2.64 -3.62
N PHE A 231 12.88 1.47 -3.10
CA PHE A 231 12.76 1.26 -1.66
C PHE A 231 14.07 0.72 -1.09
N ASN A 232 14.51 1.38 -0.04
CA ASN A 232 15.60 0.96 0.84
C ASN A 232 14.99 0.60 2.19
N TYR A 233 15.46 -0.47 2.82
CA TYR A 233 14.91 -0.94 4.09
C TYR A 233 16.00 -1.53 4.98
N VAL A 234 15.79 -1.46 6.29
CA VAL A 234 16.69 -2.09 7.26
C VAL A 234 16.42 -3.59 7.30
N SER A 235 17.36 -4.38 6.81
CA SER A 235 17.25 -5.85 6.72
C SER A 235 17.96 -6.60 7.84
N GLY A 236 18.73 -5.87 8.66
CA GLY A 236 19.42 -6.43 9.80
C GLY A 236 20.25 -5.37 10.53
N PHE A 237 21.07 -5.83 11.47
CA PHE A 237 21.93 -4.97 12.26
C PHE A 237 23.35 -5.56 12.30
N GLN A 238 24.35 -4.70 12.18
CA GLN A 238 25.75 -5.09 12.29
C GLN A 238 26.53 -3.99 13.01
N ASN A 239 27.27 -4.36 14.06
CA ASN A 239 28.11 -3.44 14.84
C ASN A 239 27.36 -2.18 15.32
N GLY A 240 26.11 -2.34 15.78
CA GLY A 240 25.27 -1.23 16.25
C GLY A 240 24.77 -0.28 15.15
N LYS A 241 24.91 -0.68 13.88
CA LYS A 241 24.43 0.09 12.72
C LYS A 241 23.36 -0.69 11.94
N PRO A 242 22.39 0.01 11.32
CA PRO A 242 21.43 -0.63 10.44
C PRO A 242 22.14 -1.15 9.18
N VAL A 243 21.85 -2.39 8.82
CA VAL A 243 22.20 -2.95 7.51
C VAL A 243 21.05 -2.63 6.57
N TRP A 244 21.35 -1.87 5.52
CA TRP A 244 20.38 -1.46 4.52
C TRP A 244 20.41 -2.41 3.32
N SER A 245 19.25 -2.95 2.98
CA SER A 245 18.99 -3.62 1.72
C SER A 245 18.11 -2.74 0.83
N ARG A 246 18.03 -3.08 -0.44
CA ARG A 246 17.23 -2.35 -1.43
C ARG A 246 16.49 -3.31 -2.33
N ILE A 247 15.36 -2.86 -2.86
CA ILE A 247 14.67 -3.55 -3.94
C ILE A 247 15.21 -3.00 -5.25
N GLU A 248 15.89 -3.84 -6.03
CA GLU A 248 16.48 -3.42 -7.31
C GLU A 248 15.43 -3.01 -8.34
N ARG A 249 14.22 -3.59 -8.27
CA ARG A 249 13.10 -3.19 -9.12
C ARG A 249 12.46 -1.91 -8.60
N ALA A 250 12.88 -0.77 -9.15
CA ALA A 250 12.23 0.51 -8.89
C ALA A 250 10.81 0.54 -9.47
N MET A 251 9.87 1.08 -8.71
CA MET A 251 8.47 1.23 -9.11
C MET A 251 8.32 2.41 -10.09
N PRO A 252 7.76 2.19 -11.29
CA PRO A 252 7.42 3.29 -12.18
C PRO A 252 6.24 4.09 -11.62
N VAL A 253 6.31 5.42 -11.74
CA VAL A 253 5.23 6.35 -11.43
C VAL A 253 5.03 7.25 -12.64
N GLN A 254 3.86 7.12 -13.28
CA GLN A 254 3.52 7.93 -14.44
C GLN A 254 3.22 9.37 -13.99
N ILE A 255 3.87 10.34 -14.63
CA ILE A 255 3.73 11.76 -14.28
C ILE A 255 2.30 12.24 -14.54
N SER A 256 1.66 11.73 -15.60
CA SER A 256 0.26 12.02 -15.93
C SER A 256 -0.71 11.60 -14.81
N ASP A 257 -0.45 10.46 -14.18
CA ASP A 257 -1.36 9.89 -13.17
C ASP A 257 -1.29 10.67 -11.86
N ILE A 258 -0.12 11.25 -11.56
CA ILE A 258 0.11 12.08 -10.38
C ILE A 258 -0.40 13.50 -10.57
N LEU A 259 -0.16 14.11 -11.73
CA LEU A 259 -0.48 15.52 -11.98
C LEU A 259 -1.86 15.75 -12.58
N SER A 260 -2.56 14.70 -13.02
CA SER A 260 -3.95 14.86 -13.44
C SER A 260 -4.85 15.05 -12.21
N ASN A 261 -5.86 15.93 -12.33
CA ASN A 261 -6.89 16.15 -11.30
C ASN A 261 -7.84 14.93 -11.11
N LYS A 262 -7.43 13.72 -11.51
CA LYS A 262 -8.25 12.49 -11.46
C LYS A 262 -7.99 11.62 -10.22
N GLY A 263 -7.30 12.15 -9.20
CA GLY A 263 -7.05 11.45 -7.92
C GLY A 263 -8.09 11.72 -6.83
#